data_AF-A0A8V0Z564-F1
#
_entry.id   AF-A0A8V0Z564-F1
#
_cell.length_a   1.000
_cell.length_b   1.000
_cell.length_c   1.000
_cell.angle_alpha   90.00
_cell.angle_beta   90.00
_cell.angle_gamma   90.00
#
_symmetry.space_group_name_H-M   'P 1'
#
loop_
_entity.id
_entity.type
_entity.pdbx_description
1 polymer ?
#
loop_
_entity_poly.entity_id
_entity_poly.type
_entity_poly.pdbx_seq_one_letter_code
_entity_poly.pdbx_strand_id
1 'polypeptide(L)'
;MGNRDDEYDYLFKVVLIGDSGVGKSNLLSRFTRNEFNLESKSTIGVEFATRSIQVDGKTIKAQIWDTAGQERYRAITSAYYRGAVGALLVYDIAKHLTYENVERWLKELRDHADSNIVIMLVGNKSDLRHLRAVPTDEARAFAEKNGLSFIETSALDSTNVEAAFQTILTDLQSCSYEMERRGNLTTGEIRKILLCVYSLFGCISDLVLTAYVRSSFMNGLSLSELEPSL
;
A
#
# COMPACT_ATOMS: atom_id res chain seq x y z
N MET A 1 -18.49 -24.94 -3.94
CA MET A 1 -19.00 -23.62 -3.50
C MET A 1 -17.80 -22.69 -3.35
N GLY A 2 -17.69 -21.66 -4.19
CA GLY A 2 -16.69 -20.60 -3.98
C GLY A 2 -17.10 -19.75 -2.77
N ASN A 3 -16.17 -19.45 -1.88
CA ASN A 3 -16.41 -18.66 -0.68
C ASN A 3 -16.84 -17.24 -1.07
N ARG A 4 -18.00 -16.77 -0.61
CA ARG A 4 -18.50 -15.41 -0.92
C ARG A 4 -17.65 -14.30 -0.28
N ASP A 5 -16.74 -14.67 0.62
CA ASP A 5 -15.77 -13.76 1.24
C ASP A 5 -14.57 -13.40 0.33
N ASP A 6 -14.48 -14.00 -0.85
CA ASP A 6 -13.45 -13.68 -1.86
C ASP A 6 -13.91 -12.70 -2.94
N GLU A 7 -15.17 -12.27 -2.92
CA GLU A 7 -15.66 -11.25 -3.85
C GLU A 7 -15.36 -9.86 -3.29
N TYR A 8 -14.37 -9.20 -3.89
CA TYR A 8 -13.97 -7.83 -3.57
C TYR A 8 -14.02 -6.96 -4.82
N ASP A 9 -14.40 -5.70 -4.67
CA ASP A 9 -14.38 -4.71 -5.74
C ASP A 9 -12.96 -4.19 -5.98
N TYR A 10 -12.20 -3.99 -4.89
CA TYR A 10 -10.85 -3.45 -4.94
C TYR A 10 -9.87 -4.29 -4.11
N LEU A 11 -8.65 -4.45 -4.62
CA LEU A 11 -7.52 -5.05 -3.91
C LEU A 11 -6.41 -4.01 -3.78
N PHE A 12 -6.14 -3.56 -2.55
CA PHE A 12 -5.12 -2.54 -2.29
C PHE A 12 -3.96 -3.12 -1.50
N LYS A 13 -2.76 -2.98 -2.06
CA LYS A 13 -1.51 -3.28 -1.38
C LYS A 13 -1.03 -2.04 -0.63
N VAL A 14 -0.95 -2.15 0.70
CA VAL A 14 -0.49 -1.09 1.61
C VAL A 14 0.76 -1.57 2.34
N VAL A 15 1.78 -0.71 2.43
CA VAL A 15 3.03 -1.02 3.16
C VAL A 15 3.15 -0.16 4.41
N LEU A 16 3.63 -0.75 5.52
CA LEU A 16 3.99 -0.01 6.73
C LEU A 16 5.50 0.22 6.73
N ILE A 17 5.93 1.47 6.81
CA ILE A 17 7.34 1.88 6.80
C ILE A 17 7.67 2.80 7.98
N GLY A 18 8.93 2.83 8.40
CA GLY A 18 9.41 3.62 9.52
C GLY A 18 10.42 2.88 10.37
N ASP A 19 10.99 3.56 11.37
CA ASP A 19 12.06 3.03 12.21
C ASP A 19 11.66 1.78 13.02
N SER A 20 12.65 1.00 13.45
CA SER A 20 12.44 -0.11 14.37
C SER A 20 11.89 0.38 15.72
N GLY A 21 10.89 -0.32 16.25
CA GLY A 21 10.31 -0.01 17.58
C GLY A 21 9.33 1.17 17.63
N VAL A 22 8.97 1.77 16.48
CA VAL A 22 7.89 2.78 16.42
C VAL A 22 6.49 2.19 16.62
N GLY A 23 6.33 0.87 16.41
CA GLY A 23 5.09 0.13 16.67
C GLY A 23 4.27 -0.24 15.43
N LYS A 24 4.89 -0.36 14.24
CA LYS A 24 4.24 -0.80 12.99
C LYS A 24 3.52 -2.15 13.14
N SER A 25 4.21 -3.16 13.67
CA SER A 25 3.63 -4.49 13.91
C SER A 25 2.46 -4.44 14.88
N ASN A 26 2.57 -3.64 15.95
CA ASN A 26 1.47 -3.45 16.90
C ASN A 26 0.27 -2.73 16.26
N LEU A 27 0.49 -1.77 15.35
CA LEU A 27 -0.61 -1.18 14.57
C LEU A 27 -1.26 -2.21 13.66
N LEU A 28 -0.47 -3.06 12.99
CA LEU A 28 -0.99 -4.14 12.15
C LEU A 28 -1.79 -5.16 12.95
N SER A 29 -1.26 -5.66 14.06
CA SER A 29 -1.93 -6.61 14.94
C SER A 29 -3.20 -6.00 15.54
N ARG A 30 -3.16 -4.72 15.91
CA ARG A 30 -4.35 -4.04 16.44
C ARG A 30 -5.42 -3.89 15.37
N PHE A 31 -5.04 -3.54 14.14
CA PHE A 31 -5.98 -3.45 13.03
C PHE A 31 -6.53 -4.82 12.61
N THR A 32 -5.75 -5.90 12.64
CA THR A 32 -6.19 -7.18 12.07
C THR A 32 -6.81 -8.13 13.09
N ARG A 33 -6.32 -8.11 14.33
CA ARG A 33 -6.69 -9.05 15.39
C ARG A 33 -7.25 -8.36 16.64
N ASN A 34 -7.22 -7.03 16.68
CA ASN A 34 -7.49 -6.24 17.88
C ASN A 34 -6.55 -6.61 19.06
N GLU A 35 -5.35 -7.10 18.76
CA GLU A 35 -4.35 -7.53 19.72
C GLU A 35 -3.23 -6.49 19.86
N PHE A 36 -2.60 -6.46 21.04
CA PHE A 36 -1.41 -5.66 21.28
C PHE A 36 -0.42 -6.44 22.13
N ASN A 37 0.84 -6.39 21.71
CA ASN A 37 1.92 -7.05 22.42
C ASN A 37 2.96 -6.02 22.88
N LEU A 38 3.01 -5.82 24.20
CA LEU A 38 3.98 -4.92 24.84
C LEU A 38 5.42 -5.41 24.65
N GLU A 39 5.63 -6.73 24.54
CA GLU A 39 6.92 -7.38 24.29
C GLU A 39 7.14 -7.68 22.80
N SER A 40 6.57 -6.88 21.90
CA SER A 40 6.80 -7.04 20.46
C SER A 40 8.30 -7.00 20.16
N LYS A 41 8.88 -8.17 19.83
CA LYS A 41 10.27 -8.27 19.38
C LYS A 41 10.42 -7.56 18.03
N SER A 42 11.63 -7.13 17.69
CA SER A 42 11.92 -6.60 16.35
C SER A 42 11.46 -7.60 15.29
N THR A 43 10.64 -7.14 14.33
CA THR A 43 10.17 -7.97 13.21
C THR A 43 11.37 -8.49 12.44
N ILE A 44 11.50 -9.81 12.36
CA ILE A 44 12.50 -10.48 11.55
C ILE A 44 11.85 -10.75 10.19
N GLY A 45 12.21 -9.97 9.17
CA GLY A 45 11.64 -10.09 7.83
C GLY A 45 10.40 -9.22 7.63
N VAL A 46 9.35 -9.78 7.02
CA VAL A 46 8.13 -9.07 6.64
C VAL A 46 6.92 -9.87 7.08
N GLU A 47 5.97 -9.22 7.76
CA GLU A 47 4.69 -9.81 8.13
C GLU A 47 3.61 -9.35 7.16
N PHE A 48 2.73 -10.27 6.76
CA PHE A 48 1.66 -10.04 5.82
C PHE A 48 0.32 -10.33 6.47
N ALA A 49 -0.61 -9.40 6.38
CA ALA A 49 -1.97 -9.62 6.82
C ALA A 49 -2.97 -9.03 5.81
N THR A 50 -4.15 -9.65 5.77
CA THR A 50 -5.26 -9.20 4.93
C THR A 50 -6.44 -8.82 5.79
N ARG A 51 -7.11 -7.73 5.43
CA ARG A 51 -8.40 -7.35 6.02
C ARG A 51 -9.31 -6.81 4.95
N SER A 52 -10.55 -7.29 4.92
CA SER A 52 -11.59 -6.74 4.07
C SER A 52 -12.41 -5.72 4.85
N ILE A 53 -12.64 -4.56 4.26
CA ILE A 53 -13.52 -3.52 4.81
C ILE A 53 -14.53 -3.08 3.75
N GLN A 54 -15.67 -2.56 4.18
CA GLN A 54 -16.65 -1.95 3.28
C GLN A 54 -16.51 -0.43 3.34
N VAL A 55 -16.36 0.21 2.19
CA VAL A 55 -16.29 1.67 2.04
C VAL A 55 -17.18 2.06 0.87
N ASP A 56 -18.15 2.96 1.12
CA ASP A 56 -19.13 3.43 0.14
C ASP A 56 -19.86 2.31 -0.63
N GLY A 57 -20.21 1.23 0.08
CA GLY A 57 -20.91 0.08 -0.50
C GLY A 57 -20.05 -0.82 -1.39
N LYS A 58 -18.73 -0.57 -1.44
CA LYS A 58 -17.73 -1.40 -2.13
C LYS A 58 -16.90 -2.18 -1.12
N THR A 59 -16.58 -3.43 -1.45
CA THR A 59 -15.74 -4.29 -0.62
C THR A 59 -14.28 -4.10 -1.03
N ILE A 60 -13.46 -3.57 -0.14
CA ILE A 60 -12.03 -3.37 -0.32
C ILE A 60 -11.28 -4.45 0.44
N LYS A 61 -10.48 -5.24 -0.26
CA LYS A 61 -9.52 -6.18 0.35
C LYS A 61 -8.17 -5.47 0.47
N ALA A 62 -7.79 -5.12 1.69
CA ALA A 62 -6.49 -4.53 1.99
C ALA A 62 -5.46 -5.63 2.27
N GLN A 63 -4.34 -5.57 1.56
CA GLN A 63 -3.14 -6.39 1.77
C GLN A 63 -2.08 -5.53 2.43
N ILE A 64 -1.86 -5.74 3.73
CA ILE A 64 -0.97 -4.91 4.53
C ILE A 64 0.33 -5.66 4.78
N TRP A 65 1.43 -5.01 4.42
CA TRP A 65 2.79 -5.53 4.58
C TRP A 65 3.50 -4.76 5.69
N ASP A 66 3.75 -5.39 6.83
CA ASP A 66 4.59 -4.84 7.88
C ASP A 66 6.06 -5.16 7.57
N THR A 67 6.84 -4.11 7.32
CA THR A 67 8.26 -4.26 6.99
C THR A 67 9.13 -4.13 8.24
N ALA A 68 10.21 -4.91 8.32
CA ALA A 68 11.22 -4.70 9.35
C ALA A 68 11.78 -3.28 9.26
N GLY A 69 11.65 -2.52 10.34
CA GLY A 69 12.19 -1.15 10.43
C GLY A 69 13.70 -1.09 10.68
N GLN A 70 14.43 -2.20 10.52
CA GLN A 70 15.88 -2.21 10.66
C GLN A 70 16.55 -1.87 9.34
N GLU A 71 17.42 -0.87 9.38
CA GLU A 71 18.26 -0.43 8.27
C GLU A 71 19.07 -1.57 7.61
N ARG A 72 19.40 -2.62 8.38
CA ARG A 72 20.15 -3.79 7.90
C ARG A 72 19.40 -4.62 6.85
N TYR A 73 18.08 -4.49 6.75
CA TYR A 73 17.25 -5.23 5.80
C TYR A 73 16.75 -4.38 4.63
N ARG A 74 17.21 -3.14 4.47
CA ARG A 74 16.76 -2.20 3.41
C ARG A 74 16.85 -2.76 1.99
N ALA A 75 17.88 -3.53 1.67
CA ALA A 75 18.03 -4.15 0.36
C ALA A 75 16.94 -5.19 0.05
N ILE A 76 16.33 -5.77 1.09
CA ILE A 76 15.21 -6.70 0.99
C ILE A 76 13.89 -5.93 0.95
N THR A 77 13.77 -4.82 1.69
CA THR A 77 12.55 -4.02 1.80
C THR A 77 12.13 -3.35 0.48
N SER A 78 13.08 -2.95 -0.36
CA SER A 78 12.79 -2.29 -1.65
C SER A 78 11.92 -3.12 -2.60
N ALA A 79 12.06 -4.45 -2.57
CA ALA A 79 11.23 -5.36 -3.36
C ALA A 79 9.74 -5.32 -2.95
N TYR A 80 9.45 -5.00 -1.68
CA TYR A 80 8.08 -4.97 -1.17
C TYR A 80 7.33 -3.67 -1.50
N TYR A 81 8.05 -2.58 -1.78
CA TYR A 81 7.44 -1.31 -2.21
C TYR A 81 6.82 -1.41 -3.61
N ARG A 82 7.30 -2.33 -4.46
CA ARG A 82 6.81 -2.48 -5.83
C ARG A 82 5.33 -2.90 -5.84
N GLY A 83 4.51 -2.16 -6.58
CA GLY A 83 3.06 -2.38 -6.68
C GLY A 83 2.29 -2.02 -5.40
N ALA A 84 2.91 -1.36 -4.43
CA ALA A 84 2.18 -0.75 -3.32
C ALA A 84 1.44 0.50 -3.82
N VAL A 85 0.13 0.53 -3.61
CA VAL A 85 -0.70 1.69 -3.97
C VAL A 85 -0.84 2.66 -2.81
N GLY A 86 -0.64 2.19 -1.57
CA GLY A 86 -0.62 3.02 -0.37
C GLY A 86 0.54 2.72 0.57
N ALA A 87 0.92 3.70 1.39
CA ALA A 87 1.92 3.55 2.43
C ALA A 87 1.55 4.31 3.71
N LEU A 88 1.79 3.66 4.86
CA LEU A 88 1.74 4.29 6.17
C LEU A 88 3.17 4.50 6.67
N LEU A 89 3.54 5.76 6.82
CA LEU A 89 4.84 6.20 7.32
C LEU A 89 4.73 6.48 8.81
N VAL A 90 5.25 5.57 9.63
CA VAL A 90 5.03 5.56 11.07
C VAL A 90 6.25 6.08 11.82
N TYR A 91 6.03 7.01 12.75
CA TYR A 91 7.04 7.47 13.72
C TYR A 91 6.50 7.38 15.15
N ASP A 92 7.38 7.51 16.13
CA ASP A 92 7.05 7.52 17.56
C ASP A 92 7.02 8.96 18.07
N ILE A 93 5.88 9.43 18.57
CA ILE A 93 5.74 10.82 19.04
C ILE A 93 6.63 11.14 20.25
N ALA A 94 7.07 10.12 20.99
CA ALA A 94 7.94 10.26 22.15
C ALA A 94 9.44 10.25 21.78
N LYS A 95 9.79 9.98 20.51
CA LYS A 95 11.18 9.88 20.04
C LYS A 95 11.42 10.72 18.80
N HIS A 96 12.00 11.91 19.00
CA HIS A 96 12.32 12.86 17.93
C HIS A 96 13.17 12.26 16.80
N LEU A 97 14.15 11.41 17.13
CA LEU A 97 15.00 10.76 16.13
C LEU A 97 14.19 9.95 15.09
N THR A 98 13.09 9.32 15.51
CA THR A 98 12.25 8.54 14.59
C THR A 98 11.49 9.44 13.61
N TYR A 99 11.20 10.67 14.03
CA TYR A 99 10.59 11.69 13.19
C TYR A 99 11.60 12.30 12.21
N GLU A 100 12.84 12.59 12.63
CA GLU A 100 13.89 13.02 11.69
C GLU A 100 14.13 11.99 10.56
N ASN A 101 14.06 10.71 10.89
CA ASN A 101 14.21 9.63 9.91
C ASN A 101 13.03 9.51 8.94
N VAL A 102 11.87 10.13 9.21
CA VAL A 102 10.68 10.11 8.31
C VAL A 102 11.02 10.64 6.93
N GLU A 103 11.80 11.72 6.83
CA GLU A 103 12.18 12.31 5.54
C GLU A 103 12.99 11.32 4.69
N ARG A 104 13.88 10.56 5.33
CA ARG A 104 14.65 9.50 4.67
C ARG A 104 13.76 8.38 4.17
N TRP A 105 12.82 7.91 5.00
CA TRP A 105 11.88 6.85 4.63
C TRP A 105 10.95 7.29 3.50
N LEU A 106 10.48 8.54 3.53
CA LEU A 106 9.65 9.12 2.48
C LEU A 106 10.38 9.15 1.15
N LYS A 107 11.65 9.56 1.15
CA LYS A 107 12.48 9.55 -0.05
C LYS A 107 12.68 8.12 -0.58
N GLU A 108 13.05 7.19 0.30
CA GLU A 108 13.26 5.78 -0.07
C GLU A 108 12.00 5.15 -0.69
N LEU A 109 10.82 5.46 -0.13
CA LEU A 109 9.54 5.02 -0.67
C LEU A 109 9.28 5.61 -2.06
N ARG A 110 9.45 6.93 -2.23
CA ARG A 110 9.22 7.60 -3.52
C ARG A 110 10.20 7.16 -4.61
N ASP A 111 11.41 6.75 -4.24
CA ASP A 111 12.42 6.27 -5.19
C ASP A 111 12.10 4.86 -5.74
N HIS A 112 11.28 4.06 -5.04
CA HIS A 112 11.03 2.65 -5.39
C HIS A 112 9.54 2.31 -5.63
N ALA A 113 8.61 3.13 -5.16
CA ALA A 113 7.18 2.95 -5.35
C ALA A 113 6.68 3.70 -6.60
N ASP A 114 5.43 3.42 -7.00
CA ASP A 114 4.79 4.14 -8.09
C ASP A 114 4.53 5.61 -7.70
N SER A 115 4.61 6.53 -8.68
CA SER A 115 4.46 7.97 -8.46
C SER A 115 3.10 8.40 -7.88
N ASN A 116 2.09 7.52 -8.00
CA ASN A 116 0.72 7.77 -7.57
C ASN A 116 0.40 7.13 -6.21
N ILE A 117 1.42 6.69 -5.47
CA ILE A 117 1.24 6.09 -4.15
C ILE A 117 0.62 7.10 -3.17
N VAL A 118 -0.47 6.70 -2.50
CA VAL A 118 -1.08 7.50 -1.43
C VAL A 118 -0.30 7.25 -0.14
N ILE A 119 0.23 8.32 0.45
CA ILE A 119 1.10 8.23 1.64
C ILE A 119 0.44 8.97 2.79
N MET A 120 0.41 8.32 3.95
CA MET A 120 -0.06 8.92 5.19
C MET A 120 1.01 8.82 6.28
N LEU A 121 1.29 9.96 6.91
CA LEU A 121 2.15 10.07 8.08
C LEU A 121 1.35 9.71 9.34
N VAL A 122 1.89 8.79 10.14
CA VAL A 122 1.25 8.28 11.35
C VAL A 122 2.16 8.52 12.55
N GLY A 123 1.72 9.38 13.47
CA GLY A 123 2.36 9.58 14.77
C GLY A 123 1.83 8.57 15.79
N ASN A 124 2.54 7.47 16.00
CA ASN A 124 2.11 6.42 16.94
C ASN A 124 2.55 6.74 18.38
N LYS A 125 1.94 6.02 19.34
CA LYS A 125 2.12 6.14 20.79
C LYS A 125 1.58 7.45 21.37
N SER A 126 0.46 7.92 20.82
CA SER A 126 -0.26 9.11 21.32
C SER A 126 -0.79 8.98 22.75
N ASP A 127 -0.73 7.79 23.36
CA ASP A 127 -0.91 7.55 24.79
C ASP A 127 0.22 8.17 25.64
N LEU A 128 1.44 8.28 25.10
CA LEU A 128 2.62 8.86 25.77
C LEU A 128 2.67 10.39 25.66
N ARG A 129 1.52 11.08 25.80
CA ARG A 129 1.44 12.56 25.66
C ARG A 129 2.40 13.31 26.55
N HIS A 130 2.64 12.79 27.76
CA HIS A 130 3.55 13.38 28.74
C HIS A 130 5.03 13.27 28.35
N LEU A 131 5.38 12.36 27.45
CA LEU A 131 6.73 12.15 26.93
C LEU A 131 6.88 12.63 25.48
N ARG A 132 5.91 13.41 24.97
CA ARG A 132 5.91 13.90 23.60
C ARG A 132 7.18 14.71 23.32
N ALA A 133 7.96 14.22 22.36
CA ALA A 133 9.15 14.89 21.85
C ALA A 133 8.86 15.62 20.53
N VAL A 134 7.84 15.18 19.78
CA VAL A 134 7.44 15.76 18.49
C VAL A 134 6.10 16.50 18.62
N PRO A 135 6.08 17.83 18.48
CA PRO A 135 4.84 18.62 18.45
C PRO A 135 3.93 18.18 17.30
N THR A 136 2.62 18.08 17.56
CA THR A 136 1.63 17.70 16.53
C THR A 136 1.64 18.68 15.34
N ASP A 137 1.79 19.98 15.61
CA ASP A 137 1.76 21.01 14.58
C ASP A 137 2.97 20.92 13.64
N GLU A 138 4.13 20.51 14.16
CA GLU A 138 5.33 20.28 13.35
C GLU A 138 5.14 19.11 12.38
N ALA A 139 4.64 17.98 12.89
CA ALA A 139 4.36 16.81 12.05
C ALA A 139 3.24 17.09 11.03
N ARG A 140 2.22 17.87 11.40
CA ARG A 140 1.16 18.31 10.48
C ARG A 140 1.73 19.19 9.38
N ALA A 141 2.55 20.18 9.72
CA ALA A 141 3.19 21.06 8.73
C ALA A 141 4.10 20.28 7.77
N PHE A 142 4.82 19.27 8.27
CA PHE A 142 5.62 18.37 7.42
C PHE A 142 4.75 17.57 6.45
N ALA A 143 3.62 17.03 6.92
CA ALA A 143 2.69 16.29 6.08
C ALA A 143 2.09 17.18 4.99
N GLU A 144 1.60 18.37 5.32
CA GLU A 144 1.06 19.35 4.36
C GLU A 144 2.11 19.75 3.32
N LYS A 145 3.33 20.07 3.75
CA LYS A 145 4.45 20.42 2.86
C LYS A 145 4.77 19.33 1.85
N ASN A 146 4.61 18.06 2.23
CA ASN A 146 4.93 16.91 1.41
C ASN A 146 3.71 16.29 0.70
N GLY A 147 2.50 16.85 0.89
CA GLY A 147 1.26 16.31 0.32
C GLY A 147 0.87 14.95 0.90
N LEU A 148 1.06 14.76 2.20
CA LEU A 148 0.73 13.52 2.92
C LEU A 148 -0.49 13.75 3.81
N SER A 149 -1.33 12.72 3.98
CA SER A 149 -2.35 12.71 5.04
C SER A 149 -1.66 12.53 6.40
N PHE A 150 -2.23 13.05 7.49
CA PHE A 150 -1.63 12.94 8.83
C PHE A 150 -2.65 12.53 9.89
N ILE A 151 -2.26 11.58 10.74
CA ILE A 151 -3.05 11.15 11.90
C ILE A 151 -2.15 10.69 13.06
N GLU A 152 -2.52 11.01 14.28
CA GLU A 152 -1.89 10.44 15.48
C GLU A 152 -2.66 9.22 15.96
N THR A 153 -1.97 8.14 16.28
CA THR A 153 -2.54 6.86 16.68
C THR A 153 -1.94 6.38 17.99
N SER A 154 -2.63 5.46 18.67
CA SER A 154 -2.01 4.65 19.70
C SER A 154 -2.45 3.20 19.54
N ALA A 155 -1.46 2.33 19.29
CA ALA A 155 -1.69 0.91 19.28
C ALA A 155 -2.05 0.35 20.68
N LEU A 156 -1.62 1.04 21.76
CA LEU A 156 -1.86 0.59 23.13
C LEU A 156 -3.33 0.71 23.52
N ASP A 157 -3.93 1.89 23.33
CA ASP A 157 -5.33 2.15 23.68
C ASP A 157 -6.29 2.01 22.49
N SER A 158 -5.76 1.67 21.31
CA SER A 158 -6.50 1.52 20.04
C SER A 158 -7.00 2.83 19.44
N THR A 159 -6.56 3.99 19.95
CA THR A 159 -6.99 5.31 19.48
C THR A 159 -6.55 5.53 18.03
N ASN A 160 -7.51 5.90 17.18
CA ASN A 160 -7.32 6.24 15.76
C ASN A 160 -6.69 5.15 14.88
N VAL A 161 -6.47 3.92 15.38
CA VAL A 161 -5.88 2.84 14.57
C VAL A 161 -6.81 2.48 13.42
N GLU A 162 -8.07 2.17 13.72
CA GLU A 162 -9.09 1.89 12.70
C GLU A 162 -9.27 3.08 11.74
N ALA A 163 -9.34 4.29 12.30
CA ALA A 163 -9.52 5.52 11.53
C ALA A 163 -8.37 5.76 10.54
N ALA A 164 -7.11 5.48 10.92
CA ALA A 164 -5.95 5.63 10.05
C ALA A 164 -6.04 4.72 8.82
N PHE A 165 -6.32 3.43 9.04
CA PHE A 165 -6.45 2.46 7.95
C PHE A 165 -7.70 2.72 7.09
N GLN A 166 -8.83 3.11 7.69
CA GLN A 166 -10.03 3.46 6.93
C GLN A 166 -9.81 4.71 6.06
N THR A 167 -9.15 5.73 6.60
CA THR A 167 -8.88 6.98 5.86
C THR A 167 -8.00 6.70 4.64
N ILE A 168 -6.87 6.00 4.80
CA ILE A 168 -6.00 5.70 3.65
C ILE A 168 -6.70 4.81 2.62
N LEU A 169 -7.52 3.83 3.04
CA LEU A 169 -8.23 2.96 2.11
C LEU A 169 -9.35 3.70 1.35
N THR A 170 -10.00 4.67 2.01
CA THR A 170 -10.99 5.57 1.38
C THR A 170 -10.32 6.52 0.38
N ASP A 171 -9.17 7.08 0.73
CA ASP A 171 -8.37 7.92 -0.18
C ASP A 171 -7.93 7.12 -1.42
N LEU A 172 -7.48 5.88 -1.23
CA LEU A 172 -7.12 4.96 -2.31
C LEU A 172 -8.31 4.62 -3.22
N GLN A 173 -9.47 4.35 -2.64
CA GLN A 173 -10.69 4.10 -3.39
C GLN A 173 -11.10 5.32 -4.21
N SER A 174 -11.09 6.52 -3.60
CA SER A 174 -11.42 7.77 -4.28
C SER A 174 -10.47 8.04 -5.45
N CYS A 175 -9.17 7.86 -5.23
CA CYS A 175 -8.14 7.98 -6.26
C CYS A 175 -8.36 6.97 -7.41
N SER A 176 -8.64 5.72 -7.08
CA SER A 176 -8.93 4.66 -8.06
C SER A 176 -10.21 4.96 -8.86
N TYR A 177 -11.27 5.41 -8.19
CA TYR A 177 -12.54 5.77 -8.82
C TYR A 177 -12.40 6.97 -9.76
N GLU A 178 -11.65 8.00 -9.38
CA GLU A 178 -11.36 9.14 -10.26
C GLU A 178 -10.59 8.73 -11.51
N MET A 179 -9.61 7.83 -11.37
CA MET A 179 -8.85 7.29 -12.50
C MET A 179 -9.75 6.51 -13.47
N GLU A 180 -10.68 5.71 -12.95
CA GLU A 180 -11.71 5.02 -13.76
C GLU A 180 -12.62 6.03 -14.49
N ARG A 181 -13.09 7.06 -13.77
CA ARG A 181 -14.05 8.04 -14.27
C ARG A 181 -13.46 8.98 -15.33
N ARG A 182 -12.14 9.22 -15.31
CA ARG A 182 -11.42 10.01 -16.34
C ARG A 182 -11.27 9.29 -17.67
N GLY A 183 -11.71 8.03 -17.80
CA GLY A 183 -12.06 7.42 -19.09
C GLY A 183 -10.88 7.17 -20.05
N ASN A 184 -9.89 6.38 -19.62
CA ASN A 184 -8.87 5.86 -20.54
C ASN A 184 -8.45 4.40 -20.28
N LEU A 185 -9.35 3.56 -19.77
CA LEU A 185 -9.20 2.09 -19.85
C LEU A 185 -10.59 1.48 -20.08
N THR A 186 -10.85 1.03 -21.31
CA THR A 186 -11.94 0.06 -21.55
C THR A 186 -11.64 -1.23 -20.78
N THR A 187 -12.68 -1.95 -20.36
CA THR A 187 -12.67 -3.13 -19.47
C THR A 187 -11.57 -4.19 -19.73
N GLY A 188 -10.92 -4.19 -20.89
CA GLY A 188 -9.75 -5.03 -21.20
C GLY A 188 -8.41 -4.51 -20.65
N GLU A 189 -8.32 -3.29 -20.15
CA GLU A 189 -7.06 -2.64 -19.77
C GLU A 189 -6.88 -2.55 -18.25
N ILE A 190 -7.96 -2.78 -17.48
CA ILE A 190 -7.94 -3.24 -16.09
C ILE A 190 -7.11 -4.55 -15.95
N ARG A 191 -6.96 -5.32 -17.04
CA ARG A 191 -6.01 -6.45 -17.11
C ARG A 191 -4.53 -6.06 -17.11
N LYS A 192 -4.14 -4.80 -17.37
CA LYS A 192 -2.73 -4.39 -17.21
C LYS A 192 -2.34 -4.26 -15.74
N ILE A 193 -3.27 -3.91 -14.86
CA ILE A 193 -3.07 -4.05 -13.41
C ILE A 193 -3.03 -5.55 -13.03
N LEU A 194 -3.82 -6.39 -13.71
CA LEU A 194 -3.74 -7.85 -13.60
C LEU A 194 -2.42 -8.45 -14.15
N LEU A 195 -1.68 -7.76 -15.02
CA LEU A 195 -0.38 -8.21 -15.59
C LEU A 195 0.84 -7.76 -14.77
N CYS A 196 0.69 -6.88 -13.78
CA CYS A 196 1.73 -6.75 -12.75
C CYS A 196 1.79 -8.02 -11.88
N VAL A 197 0.68 -8.80 -11.82
CA VAL A 197 0.60 -10.12 -11.16
C VAL A 197 1.37 -11.19 -11.94
N TYR A 198 1.62 -10.99 -13.24
CA TYR A 198 2.52 -11.82 -14.04
C TYR A 198 4.00 -11.58 -13.74
N SER A 199 4.38 -10.57 -12.96
CA SER A 199 5.77 -10.45 -12.46
C SER A 199 6.15 -11.57 -11.46
N LEU A 200 5.23 -12.50 -11.20
CA LEU A 200 5.54 -13.83 -10.69
C LEU A 200 6.12 -14.81 -11.73
N PHE A 201 6.31 -14.44 -13.01
CA PHE A 201 6.55 -15.41 -14.09
C PHE A 201 7.60 -16.46 -13.74
N GLY A 202 7.12 -17.65 -13.37
CA GLY A 202 7.69 -18.88 -13.84
C GLY A 202 7.11 -19.14 -15.23
N CYS A 203 7.90 -18.83 -16.26
CA CYS A 203 7.79 -19.33 -17.64
C CYS A 203 6.76 -18.73 -18.63
N ILE A 204 7.32 -18.33 -19.78
CA ILE A 204 6.77 -18.20 -21.15
C ILE A 204 6.37 -16.77 -21.60
N SER A 205 6.85 -16.45 -22.80
CA SER A 205 7.12 -15.15 -23.43
C SER A 205 5.90 -14.37 -23.94
N ASP A 206 5.81 -13.10 -23.52
CA ASP A 206 4.73 -12.13 -23.74
C ASP A 206 4.69 -11.42 -25.13
N LEU A 207 5.69 -11.61 -25.99
CA LEU A 207 5.87 -10.69 -27.12
C LEU A 207 4.92 -10.92 -28.31
N VAL A 208 4.37 -12.13 -28.47
CA VAL A 208 3.50 -12.46 -29.62
C VAL A 208 2.04 -12.15 -29.33
N LEU A 209 1.60 -12.30 -28.07
CA LEU A 209 0.18 -12.25 -27.71
C LEU A 209 -0.38 -10.82 -27.70
N THR A 210 0.44 -9.85 -27.33
CA THR A 210 -0.01 -8.45 -27.16
C THR A 210 -0.05 -7.67 -28.48
N ALA A 211 0.81 -8.03 -29.45
CA ALA A 211 0.89 -7.35 -30.75
C ALA A 211 -0.13 -7.90 -31.76
N TYR A 212 -0.37 -9.22 -31.77
CA TYR A 212 -1.28 -9.87 -32.72
C TYR A 212 -2.76 -9.49 -32.50
N VAL A 213 -3.18 -9.37 -31.23
CA VAL A 213 -4.57 -9.03 -30.85
C VAL A 213 -4.94 -7.58 -31.23
N ARG A 214 -3.95 -6.68 -31.32
CA ARG A 214 -4.19 -5.26 -31.55
C ARG A 214 -4.29 -4.88 -33.04
N SER A 215 -3.66 -5.64 -33.94
CA SER A 215 -3.62 -5.34 -35.38
C SER A 215 -4.84 -5.88 -36.14
N SER A 216 -5.24 -7.14 -35.88
CA SER A 216 -6.30 -7.82 -36.64
C SER A 216 -7.71 -7.29 -36.35
N PHE A 217 -7.93 -6.63 -35.21
CA PHE A 217 -9.23 -6.10 -34.81
C PHE A 217 -9.59 -4.75 -35.46
N MET A 218 -8.59 -3.99 -35.94
CA MET A 218 -8.81 -2.64 -36.48
C MET A 218 -9.14 -2.61 -37.99
N ASN A 219 -8.84 -3.68 -38.75
CA ASN A 219 -8.93 -3.66 -40.22
C ASN A 219 -9.98 -4.60 -40.84
N GLY A 220 -10.78 -5.31 -40.02
CA GLY A 220 -11.94 -6.09 -40.52
C GLY A 220 -11.61 -7.27 -41.44
N LEU A 221 -10.39 -7.80 -41.41
CA LEU A 221 -9.96 -8.92 -42.25
C LEU A 221 -10.40 -10.27 -41.67
N SER A 222 -10.88 -11.17 -42.53
CA SER A 222 -11.36 -12.50 -42.14
C SER A 222 -10.21 -13.51 -42.01
N LEU A 223 -10.39 -14.49 -41.11
CA LEU A 223 -9.39 -15.45 -40.67
C LEU A 223 -8.82 -16.40 -41.75
N SER A 224 -9.36 -16.41 -42.97
CA SER A 224 -8.86 -17.28 -44.07
C SER A 224 -7.66 -16.73 -44.83
N GLU A 225 -7.21 -15.50 -44.56
CA GLU A 225 -6.11 -14.83 -45.29
C GLU A 225 -4.77 -14.80 -44.51
N LEU A 226 -4.66 -15.54 -43.41
CA LEU A 226 -3.54 -15.46 -42.44
C LEU A 226 -2.63 -16.71 -42.43
N GLU A 227 -2.38 -17.35 -43.56
CA GLU A 227 -1.16 -18.17 -43.75
C GLU A 227 -0.16 -17.45 -44.65
N PRO A 228 1.11 -17.36 -44.23
CA PRO A 228 2.17 -17.60 -45.20
C PRO A 228 3.33 -18.44 -44.67
N SER A 229 3.47 -19.62 -45.29
CA SER A 229 4.64 -20.12 -46.03
C SER A 229 6.05 -19.57 -45.74
N LEU A 230 6.92 -20.55 -45.48
CA LEU A 230 8.40 -20.63 -45.45
C LEU A 230 9.13 -20.00 -44.25
#